data_AF-A0A521Z9C7-F1
#
_entry.id   AF-A0A521Z9C7-F1
#
_cell.length_a   1.000
_cell.length_b   1.000
_cell.length_c   1.000
_cell.angle_alpha   90.00
_cell.angle_beta   90.00
_cell.angle_gamma   90.00
#
_symmetry.space_group_name_H-M   'P 1'
#
loop_
_entity.id
_entity.type
_entity.pdbx_description
1 polymer ?
#
loop_
_entity_poly.entity_id
_entity_poly.type
_entity_poly.pdbx_seq_one_letter_code
_entity_poly.pdbx_strand_id
1 'polypeptide(L)'
;MPTPQRLPIVNSDDGVWGDIIRQYIAKEHYNDDTDNSINGSHKTVTIRPGTATAGTAPLKFSSGTLLSSPEAGAVEFNSDSLYFTITTGTLRKKIALYDDSSGATGDMYYRNSSGSLVRLPVGSNNKTLRVVSGNPAWTDADPAGQTMATNTRSGNYTVVPGTDVVVLADASGGNTNITLPGSSAASGYRFYIKRIDGTAGNTCIISVTGTDNFEGASATGQISSLLIGWSLTLISNGSSWYII
;
A
#
# COMPACT_ATOMS: atom_id res chain seq x y z
N MET A 1 11.47 58.12 -45.74
CA MET A 1 12.38 57.54 -44.73
C MET A 1 12.84 56.18 -45.23
N PRO A 2 14.14 55.90 -45.40
CA PRO A 2 14.61 54.61 -45.85
C PRO A 2 14.41 53.58 -44.72
N THR A 3 13.92 52.39 -45.04
CA THR A 3 13.84 51.26 -44.11
C THR A 3 15.23 50.86 -43.63
N PRO A 4 15.45 50.61 -42.32
CA PRO A 4 16.73 50.11 -41.85
C PRO A 4 17.00 48.72 -42.43
N GLN A 5 18.13 48.61 -43.14
CA GLN A 5 18.67 47.38 -43.69
C GLN A 5 18.96 46.38 -42.55
N ARG A 6 18.35 45.19 -42.59
CA ARG A 6 18.46 44.17 -41.53
C ARG A 6 19.52 43.09 -41.79
N LEU A 7 20.24 43.13 -42.92
CA LEU A 7 21.30 42.18 -43.26
C LEU A 7 22.51 42.89 -43.89
N PRO A 8 23.76 42.53 -43.51
CA PRO A 8 24.98 43.16 -44.04
C PRO A 8 25.11 43.04 -45.56
N ILE A 9 25.80 44.00 -46.18
CA ILE A 9 26.18 43.93 -47.60
C ILE A 9 27.35 42.94 -47.70
N VAL A 10 27.14 41.87 -48.46
CA VAL A 10 28.11 40.82 -48.75
C VAL A 10 29.26 41.43 -49.56
N ASN A 11 30.41 41.74 -48.94
CA ASN A 11 31.69 42.04 -49.61
C ASN A 11 32.88 42.52 -48.74
N SER A 12 33.07 42.12 -47.47
CA SER A 12 34.43 42.04 -46.85
C SER A 12 34.48 41.55 -45.38
N ASP A 13 33.35 41.34 -44.71
CA ASP A 13 33.32 40.96 -43.28
C ASP A 13 32.67 39.59 -43.00
N ASP A 14 32.56 38.74 -44.02
CA ASP A 14 31.97 37.41 -43.87
C ASP A 14 32.90 36.39 -43.20
N GLY A 15 34.20 36.70 -43.07
CA GLY A 15 35.18 35.81 -42.46
C GLY A 15 34.96 35.69 -40.95
N VAL A 16 35.17 36.77 -40.20
CA VAL A 16 35.20 36.70 -38.73
C VAL A 16 33.80 36.56 -38.14
N TRP A 17 32.82 37.35 -38.59
CA TRP A 17 31.45 37.25 -38.07
C TRP A 17 30.73 35.99 -38.53
N GLY A 18 30.96 35.56 -39.77
CA GLY A 18 30.47 34.27 -40.27
C GLY A 18 31.00 33.11 -39.44
N ASP A 19 32.31 33.11 -39.14
CA ASP A 19 32.94 32.09 -38.29
C ASP A 19 32.40 32.11 -36.86
N ILE A 20 32.24 33.29 -36.24
CA ILE A 20 31.71 33.41 -34.87
C ILE A 20 30.26 32.91 -34.80
N ILE A 21 29.41 33.30 -35.74
CA ILE A 21 28.01 32.85 -35.79
C ILE A 21 27.96 31.35 -36.02
N ARG A 22 28.77 30.82 -36.95
CA ARG A 22 28.86 29.38 -37.20
C ARG A 22 29.32 28.62 -35.97
N GLN A 23 30.33 29.11 -35.25
CA GLN A 23 30.80 28.53 -33.99
C GLN A 23 29.73 28.56 -32.90
N TYR A 24 28.96 29.65 -32.79
CA TYR A 24 27.88 29.75 -31.82
C TYR A 24 26.74 28.76 -32.11
N ILE A 25 26.27 28.72 -33.36
CA ILE A 25 25.21 27.81 -33.79
C ILE A 25 25.67 26.35 -33.64
N ALA A 26 26.89 26.03 -34.07
CA ALA A 26 27.43 24.67 -33.97
C ALA A 26 27.72 24.23 -32.53
N LYS A 27 27.80 25.14 -31.55
CA LYS A 27 27.90 24.77 -30.13
C LYS A 27 26.60 24.19 -29.59
N GLU A 28 25.48 24.84 -29.89
CA GLU A 28 24.17 24.49 -29.33
C GLU A 28 23.36 23.53 -30.22
N HIS A 29 23.59 23.53 -31.55
CA HIS A 29 22.79 22.79 -32.52
C HIS A 29 23.65 21.75 -33.26
N TYR A 30 23.01 20.65 -33.69
CA TYR A 30 23.59 19.74 -34.68
C TYR A 30 23.70 20.47 -36.03
N ASN A 31 24.87 20.36 -36.65
CA ASN A 31 25.10 20.84 -38.00
C ASN A 31 25.81 19.74 -38.78
N ASP A 32 25.15 19.24 -39.83
CA ASP A 32 25.72 18.30 -40.80
C ASP A 32 25.87 18.91 -42.20
N ASP A 33 25.71 20.24 -42.30
CA ASP A 33 25.76 21.03 -43.54
C ASP A 33 24.71 20.59 -44.60
N THR A 34 23.62 19.91 -44.20
CA THR A 34 22.51 19.51 -45.11
C THR A 34 21.14 19.97 -44.60
N ASP A 35 20.20 20.29 -45.51
CA ASP A 35 18.82 20.68 -45.12
C ASP A 35 17.97 19.42 -44.81
N ASN A 36 18.05 18.94 -43.58
CA ASN A 36 17.35 17.74 -43.11
C ASN A 36 16.81 17.93 -41.68
N SER A 37 16.03 16.96 -41.19
CA SER A 37 15.39 17.02 -39.86
C SER A 37 16.34 16.90 -38.67
N ILE A 38 17.57 16.42 -38.88
CA ILE A 38 18.61 16.29 -37.86
C ILE A 38 19.36 17.62 -37.72
N ASN A 39 19.61 18.31 -38.83
CA ASN A 39 20.27 19.61 -38.85
C ASN A 39 19.41 20.68 -38.15
N GLY A 40 20.05 21.52 -37.33
CA GLY A 40 19.39 22.60 -36.59
C GLY A 40 18.68 22.15 -35.30
N SER A 41 18.60 20.85 -35.02
CA SER A 41 18.13 20.35 -33.72
C SER A 41 19.10 20.73 -32.59
N HIS A 42 18.59 21.00 -31.39
CA HIS A 42 19.43 21.31 -30.24
C HIS A 42 20.18 20.07 -29.73
N LYS A 43 21.49 20.21 -29.49
CA LYS A 43 22.32 19.18 -28.84
C LYS A 43 21.95 19.02 -27.37
N THR A 44 21.71 20.16 -26.71
CA THR A 44 21.29 20.25 -25.31
C THR A 44 20.28 21.38 -25.17
N VAL A 45 19.30 21.21 -24.28
CA VAL A 45 18.36 22.27 -23.93
C VAL A 45 18.61 22.65 -22.48
N THR A 46 19.21 23.83 -22.25
CA THR A 46 19.42 24.39 -20.91
C THR A 46 18.36 25.45 -20.63
N ILE A 47 17.57 25.25 -19.59
CA ILE A 47 16.48 26.16 -19.21
C ILE A 47 16.88 26.92 -17.95
N ARG A 48 16.63 28.23 -17.92
CA ARG A 48 16.88 29.06 -16.72
C ARG A 48 15.88 28.70 -15.61
N PRO A 49 16.26 28.84 -14.33
CA PRO A 49 15.32 28.68 -13.23
C PRO A 49 14.23 29.76 -13.30
N GLY A 50 13.08 29.43 -12.74
CA GLY A 50 11.96 30.36 -12.66
C GLY A 50 12.08 31.29 -11.48
N THR A 51 11.12 32.20 -11.35
CA THR A 51 10.97 33.05 -10.16
C THR A 51 9.61 32.81 -9.52
N ALA A 52 9.39 33.39 -8.33
CA ALA A 52 8.09 33.33 -7.65
C ALA A 52 6.99 34.16 -8.34
N THR A 53 7.32 34.95 -9.37
CA THR A 53 6.35 35.81 -10.06
C THR A 53 5.60 35.04 -11.15
N ALA A 54 4.29 35.32 -11.27
CA ALA A 54 3.46 34.75 -12.32
C ALA A 54 4.10 34.96 -13.72
N GLY A 55 4.05 33.91 -14.55
CA GLY A 55 4.60 33.95 -15.91
C GLY A 55 6.10 33.70 -16.00
N THR A 56 6.78 33.36 -14.91
CA THR A 56 8.24 33.12 -14.91
C THR A 56 8.64 31.67 -14.66
N ALA A 57 7.71 30.71 -14.77
CA ALA A 57 8.06 29.29 -14.65
C ALA A 57 9.04 28.87 -15.76
N PRO A 58 10.02 27.98 -15.48
CA PRO A 58 10.96 27.47 -16.50
C PRO A 58 10.24 26.81 -17.69
N LEU A 59 9.18 26.05 -17.38
CA LEU A 59 8.29 25.43 -18.33
C LEU A 59 6.86 25.66 -17.84
N LYS A 60 6.01 26.19 -18.72
CA LYS A 60 4.58 26.37 -18.47
C LYS A 60 3.81 25.68 -19.58
N PHE A 61 3.04 24.67 -19.23
CA PHE A 61 2.11 24.03 -20.15
C PHE A 61 0.76 24.74 -20.08
N SER A 62 0.14 24.95 -21.24
CA SER A 62 -1.26 25.36 -21.31
C SER A 62 -2.12 24.11 -21.47
N SER A 63 -3.21 24.00 -20.70
CA SER A 63 -4.11 22.85 -20.81
C SER A 63 -4.75 22.84 -22.21
N GLY A 64 -4.76 21.67 -22.85
CA GLY A 64 -5.32 21.47 -24.19
C GLY A 64 -5.94 20.08 -24.39
N THR A 65 -6.36 19.82 -25.62
CA THR A 65 -6.85 18.50 -26.04
C THR A 65 -5.67 17.54 -26.20
N LEU A 66 -5.87 16.27 -25.85
CA LEU A 66 -4.87 15.23 -26.11
C LEU A 66 -4.87 14.82 -27.58
N LEU A 67 -3.72 14.50 -28.15
CA LEU A 67 -3.57 13.94 -29.49
C LEU A 67 -4.44 12.68 -29.64
N SER A 68 -5.18 12.59 -30.75
CA SER A 68 -5.99 11.42 -31.08
C SER A 68 -5.12 10.19 -31.37
N SER A 69 -3.93 10.40 -31.94
CA SER A 69 -2.85 9.41 -32.06
C SER A 69 -1.70 9.83 -31.15
N PRO A 70 -1.43 9.10 -30.05
CA PRO A 70 -0.28 9.40 -29.20
C PRO A 70 1.04 9.31 -29.99
N GLU A 71 1.89 10.32 -29.85
CA GLU A 71 3.22 10.36 -30.45
C GLU A 71 4.27 10.02 -29.40
N ALA A 72 5.19 9.09 -29.70
CA ALA A 72 6.23 8.69 -28.77
C ALA A 72 7.11 9.89 -28.38
N GLY A 73 7.32 10.07 -27.07
CA GLY A 73 8.06 11.20 -26.51
C GLY A 73 7.22 12.47 -26.28
N ALA A 74 5.94 12.50 -26.70
CA ALA A 74 5.10 13.67 -26.48
C ALA A 74 4.75 13.85 -25.00
N VAL A 75 4.83 15.11 -24.54
CA VAL A 75 4.32 15.57 -23.24
C VAL A 75 3.07 16.39 -23.49
N GLU A 76 1.95 16.04 -22.85
CA GLU A 76 0.66 16.68 -23.06
C GLU A 76 0.04 17.06 -21.72
N PHE A 77 -0.55 18.25 -21.61
CA PHE A 77 -1.22 18.71 -20.40
C PHE A 77 -2.70 18.94 -20.71
N ASN A 78 -3.58 18.25 -19.98
CA ASN A 78 -5.03 18.39 -20.12
C ASN A 78 -5.67 18.49 -18.74
N SER A 79 -6.40 19.58 -18.53
CA SER A 79 -7.01 19.97 -17.26
C SER A 79 -5.94 20.00 -16.16
N ASP A 80 -5.89 19.00 -15.29
CA ASP A 80 -4.93 18.89 -14.19
C ASP A 80 -3.96 17.70 -14.34
N SER A 81 -3.91 17.06 -15.51
CA SER A 81 -3.10 15.86 -15.74
C SER A 81 -2.02 16.10 -16.78
N LEU A 82 -0.78 15.82 -16.40
CA LEU A 82 0.35 15.71 -17.30
C LEU A 82 0.46 14.28 -17.82
N TYR A 83 0.71 14.15 -19.11
CA TYR A 83 0.85 12.88 -19.78
C TYR A 83 2.18 12.79 -20.52
N PHE A 84 2.73 11.58 -20.58
CA PHE A 84 3.90 11.25 -21.38
C PHE A 84 3.65 9.97 -22.18
N THR A 85 3.92 10.00 -23.47
CA THR A 85 3.78 8.83 -24.33
C THR A 85 5.13 8.13 -24.46
N ILE A 86 5.20 6.89 -23.99
CA ILE A 86 6.42 6.08 -24.03
C ILE A 86 6.61 5.45 -25.42
N THR A 87 7.86 5.12 -25.75
CA THR A 87 8.25 4.45 -27.00
C THR A 87 7.80 2.99 -27.06
N THR A 88 7.69 2.32 -25.92
CA THR A 88 7.29 0.91 -25.83
C THR A 88 5.81 0.78 -25.53
N GLY A 89 5.03 0.50 -26.59
CA GLY A 89 3.58 0.53 -26.54
C GLY A 89 3.10 1.98 -26.53
N THR A 90 2.42 2.41 -27.59
CA THR A 90 1.96 3.78 -27.86
C THR A 90 0.87 4.28 -26.90
N LEU A 91 0.86 3.78 -25.66
CA LEU A 91 -0.07 4.17 -24.62
C LEU A 91 0.47 5.39 -23.88
N ARG A 92 -0.33 6.45 -23.92
CA ARG A 92 -0.17 7.63 -23.09
C ARG A 92 -0.21 7.26 -21.60
N LYS A 93 0.82 7.63 -20.84
CA LYS A 93 0.90 7.43 -19.39
C LYS A 93 0.60 8.75 -18.69
N LYS A 94 -0.15 8.68 -17.59
CA LYS A 94 -0.34 9.83 -16.70
C LYS A 94 0.85 9.92 -15.75
N ILE A 95 1.45 11.10 -15.65
CA ILE A 95 2.44 11.39 -14.61
C ILE A 95 1.66 11.67 -13.32
N ALA A 96 1.99 10.91 -12.27
CA ALA A 96 1.28 11.01 -11.00
C ALA A 96 1.79 12.25 -10.25
N LEU A 97 0.89 13.18 -9.99
CA LEU A 97 1.15 14.40 -9.21
C LEU A 97 0.53 14.20 -7.83
N TYR A 98 1.25 14.62 -6.78
CA TYR A 98 0.72 14.68 -5.43
C TYR A 98 0.67 16.14 -4.96
N ASP A 99 -0.25 16.42 -4.05
CA ASP A 99 -0.36 17.72 -3.42
C ASP A 99 0.63 17.79 -2.25
N ASP A 100 1.67 18.60 -2.41
CA ASP A 100 2.69 18.81 -1.38
C ASP A 100 2.18 19.69 -0.23
N SER A 101 1.12 20.47 -0.44
CA SER A 101 0.57 21.35 0.61
C SER A 101 -0.14 20.59 1.72
N SER A 102 -0.63 19.38 1.43
CA SER A 102 -1.34 18.53 2.38
C SER A 102 -0.54 17.30 2.83
N GLY A 103 0.72 17.17 2.37
CA GLY A 103 1.61 16.06 2.73
C GLY A 103 2.08 16.10 4.19
N ALA A 104 2.32 14.92 4.75
CA ALA A 104 2.87 14.70 6.08
C ALA A 104 3.81 13.47 6.10
N THR A 105 4.72 13.43 7.08
CA THR A 105 5.60 12.27 7.29
C THR A 105 4.78 11.01 7.53
N GLY A 106 5.09 9.94 6.79
CA GLY A 106 4.45 8.63 6.93
C GLY A 106 3.22 8.41 6.05
N ASP A 107 2.89 9.36 5.17
CA ASP A 107 1.81 9.18 4.21
C ASP A 107 2.09 8.06 3.21
N MET A 108 0.99 7.51 2.69
CA MET A 108 1.01 6.59 1.56
C MET A 108 0.22 7.19 0.40
N TYR A 109 0.63 6.89 -0.82
CA TYR A 109 -0.13 7.25 -2.02
C TYR A 109 -0.55 5.98 -2.76
N TYR A 110 -1.81 5.91 -3.17
CA TYR A 110 -2.36 4.76 -3.86
C TYR A 110 -3.22 5.18 -5.04
N ARG A 111 -3.46 4.25 -5.97
CA ARG A 111 -4.40 4.45 -7.07
C ARG A 111 -5.79 4.06 -6.60
N ASN A 112 -6.74 4.97 -6.60
CA ASN A 112 -8.14 4.67 -6.25
C ASN A 112 -8.89 3.98 -7.40
N SER A 113 -10.14 3.58 -7.15
CA SER A 113 -11.02 2.97 -8.15
C SER A 113 -11.28 3.84 -9.38
N SER A 114 -11.21 5.18 -9.26
CA SER A 114 -11.31 6.12 -10.39
C SER A 114 -10.00 6.24 -11.19
N GLY A 115 -8.93 5.56 -10.78
CA GLY A 115 -7.63 5.59 -11.45
C GLY A 115 -6.79 6.84 -11.16
N SER A 116 -7.15 7.61 -10.14
CA SER A 116 -6.39 8.78 -9.67
C SER A 116 -5.40 8.37 -8.59
N LEU A 117 -4.26 9.06 -8.51
CA LEU A 117 -3.38 8.97 -7.35
C LEU A 117 -4.05 9.73 -6.20
N VAL A 118 -4.21 9.05 -5.06
CA VAL A 118 -4.86 9.59 -3.87
C VAL A 118 -3.93 9.38 -2.67
N ARG A 119 -3.89 10.39 -1.81
CA ARG A 119 -3.19 10.33 -0.53
C ARG A 119 -4.02 9.54 0.50
N LEU A 120 -3.37 8.59 1.17
CA LEU A 120 -3.81 8.02 2.43
C LEU A 120 -2.92 8.62 3.53
N PRO A 121 -3.44 9.52 4.38
CA PRO A 121 -2.66 10.09 5.47
C PRO A 121 -2.09 9.00 6.37
N VAL A 122 -0.96 9.27 7.04
CA VAL A 122 -0.43 8.37 8.06
C VAL A 122 -1.52 7.99 9.08
N GLY A 123 -1.64 6.71 9.39
CA GLY A 123 -2.59 6.21 10.37
C GLY A 123 -2.16 6.56 11.79
N SER A 124 -3.09 6.50 12.74
CA SER A 124 -2.72 6.51 14.16
C SER A 124 -1.86 5.29 14.51
N ASN A 125 -1.15 5.35 15.64
CA ASN A 125 -0.42 4.20 16.16
C ASN A 125 -1.35 2.97 16.27
N ASN A 126 -0.77 1.79 16.06
CA ASN A 126 -1.45 0.49 16.14
C ASN A 126 -2.58 0.28 15.11
N LYS A 127 -2.50 0.96 13.96
CA LYS A 127 -3.30 0.65 12.78
C LYS A 127 -2.54 -0.29 11.83
N THR A 128 -3.27 -1.14 11.12
CA THR A 128 -2.74 -1.95 10.02
C THR A 128 -3.41 -1.53 8.71
N LEU A 129 -2.70 -1.69 7.60
CA LEU A 129 -3.25 -1.43 6.29
C LEU A 129 -4.07 -2.64 5.83
N ARG A 130 -5.32 -2.42 5.44
CA ARG A 130 -6.19 -3.44 4.85
C ARG A 130 -6.89 -2.90 3.62
N VAL A 131 -7.39 -3.81 2.78
CA VAL A 131 -8.27 -3.44 1.66
C VAL A 131 -9.70 -3.36 2.18
N VAL A 132 -10.30 -2.18 2.07
CA VAL A 132 -11.69 -1.90 2.44
C VAL A 132 -12.40 -1.35 1.20
N SER A 133 -13.43 -2.06 0.73
CA SER A 133 -14.18 -1.69 -0.48
C SER A 133 -13.30 -1.46 -1.72
N GLY A 134 -12.22 -2.25 -1.86
CA GLY A 134 -11.29 -2.18 -2.99
C GLY A 134 -10.17 -1.15 -2.85
N ASN A 135 -10.15 -0.34 -1.79
CA ASN A 135 -9.11 0.66 -1.56
C ASN A 135 -8.30 0.33 -0.29
N PRO A 136 -7.00 0.68 -0.22
CA PRO A 136 -6.24 0.63 1.02
C PRO A 136 -6.83 1.59 2.06
N ALA A 137 -7.01 1.11 3.29
CA ALA A 137 -7.45 1.91 4.43
C ALA A 137 -6.76 1.44 5.71
N TRP A 138 -6.53 2.38 6.62
CA TRP A 138 -6.08 2.06 7.98
C TRP A 138 -7.24 1.47 8.77
N THR A 139 -7.05 0.27 9.28
CA THR A 139 -7.97 -0.36 10.22
C THR A 139 -7.29 -0.56 11.55
N ASP A 140 -8.06 -0.79 12.61
CA ASP A 140 -7.48 -1.35 13.83
C ASP A 140 -6.64 -2.57 13.48
N ALA A 141 -5.45 -2.65 14.09
CA ALA A 141 -4.72 -3.90 14.09
C ALA A 141 -5.66 -4.98 14.64
N ASP A 142 -5.76 -6.11 13.93
CA ASP A 142 -6.51 -7.27 14.43
C ASP A 142 -5.99 -7.61 15.83
N PRO A 143 -6.85 -7.70 16.87
CA PRO A 143 -6.45 -8.16 18.20
C PRO A 143 -5.68 -9.48 18.19
N ALA A 144 -5.88 -10.31 17.15
CA ALA A 144 -5.16 -11.56 16.94
C ALA A 144 -3.64 -11.39 16.79
N GLY A 145 -3.15 -10.17 16.61
CA GLY A 145 -1.72 -9.87 16.52
C GLY A 145 -1.01 -9.51 17.83
N GLN A 146 -1.67 -8.91 18.84
CA GLN A 146 -0.92 -8.23 19.92
C GLN A 146 -1.55 -8.10 21.34
N THR A 147 -2.65 -8.77 21.69
CA THR A 147 -3.00 -9.00 23.12
C THR A 147 -3.88 -10.24 23.23
N MET A 148 -3.43 -11.22 24.01
CA MET A 148 -4.21 -12.44 24.25
C MET A 148 -5.25 -12.15 25.33
N ALA A 149 -6.53 -12.04 24.98
CA ALA A 149 -7.59 -11.86 25.96
C ALA A 149 -7.60 -13.02 26.97
N THR A 150 -7.40 -12.72 28.25
CA THR A 150 -7.40 -13.70 29.34
C THR A 150 -8.74 -13.66 30.07
N ASN A 151 -9.29 -14.84 30.35
CA ASN A 151 -10.54 -14.98 31.09
C ASN A 151 -10.41 -16.08 32.15
N THR A 152 -10.53 -15.70 33.42
CA THR A 152 -10.45 -16.65 34.54
C THR A 152 -11.83 -17.21 34.85
N ARG A 153 -11.94 -18.55 34.92
CA ARG A 153 -13.21 -19.25 35.14
C ARG A 153 -13.08 -20.23 36.30
N SER A 154 -13.84 -19.99 37.37
CA SER A 154 -13.91 -20.82 38.58
C SER A 154 -15.12 -21.77 38.60
N GLY A 155 -15.62 -22.13 37.43
CA GLY A 155 -16.74 -23.03 37.23
C GLY A 155 -16.96 -23.35 35.75
N ASN A 156 -17.93 -24.22 35.46
CA ASN A 156 -18.19 -24.70 34.10
C ASN A 156 -18.43 -23.54 33.13
N TYR A 157 -17.79 -23.62 31.97
CA TYR A 157 -17.79 -22.54 30.98
C TYR A 157 -17.70 -23.08 29.56
N THR A 158 -18.39 -22.44 28.61
CA THR A 158 -18.21 -22.70 27.18
C THR A 158 -17.42 -21.56 26.58
N VAL A 159 -16.32 -21.88 25.89
CA VAL A 159 -15.43 -20.90 25.27
C VAL A 159 -16.15 -20.18 24.13
N VAL A 160 -15.98 -18.85 24.03
CA VAL A 160 -16.66 -18.00 23.05
C VAL A 160 -15.66 -17.50 21.99
N PRO A 161 -15.79 -17.93 20.72
CA PRO A 161 -14.95 -17.41 19.63
C PRO A 161 -15.05 -15.89 19.51
N GLY A 162 -13.91 -15.23 19.29
CA GLY A 162 -13.81 -13.78 19.13
C GLY A 162 -13.80 -12.99 20.44
N THR A 163 -14.08 -13.63 21.58
CA THR A 163 -13.97 -13.03 22.91
C THR A 163 -12.84 -13.66 23.71
N ASP A 164 -12.81 -14.98 23.80
CA ASP A 164 -11.80 -15.71 24.56
C ASP A 164 -10.59 -16.05 23.68
N VAL A 165 -9.39 -15.98 24.26
CA VAL A 165 -8.16 -16.49 23.64
C VAL A 165 -7.41 -17.38 24.64
N VAL A 166 -7.27 -16.92 25.87
CA VAL A 166 -6.69 -17.67 26.98
C VAL A 166 -7.75 -17.88 28.05
N VAL A 167 -8.06 -19.13 28.37
CA VAL A 167 -8.96 -19.49 29.47
C VAL A 167 -8.13 -20.03 30.62
N LEU A 168 -8.17 -19.32 31.74
CA LEU A 168 -7.52 -19.70 32.98
C LEU A 168 -8.56 -20.42 33.85
N ALA A 169 -8.55 -21.75 33.77
CA ALA A 169 -9.52 -22.60 34.47
C ALA A 169 -9.08 -22.86 35.92
N ASP A 170 -9.95 -22.52 36.85
CA ASP A 170 -9.77 -22.68 38.29
C ASP A 170 -10.74 -23.76 38.79
N ALA A 171 -10.19 -24.88 39.25
CA ALA A 171 -10.92 -25.99 39.84
C ALA A 171 -10.84 -26.00 41.38
N SER A 172 -10.57 -24.86 42.01
CA SER A 172 -10.49 -24.77 43.48
C SER A 172 -11.83 -25.05 44.19
N GLY A 173 -12.95 -24.67 43.57
CA GLY A 173 -14.32 -24.91 44.08
C GLY A 173 -14.94 -26.25 43.70
N GLY A 174 -14.23 -27.09 42.93
CA GLY A 174 -14.73 -28.35 42.38
C GLY A 174 -14.22 -28.57 40.95
N ASN A 175 -14.57 -29.69 40.33
CA ASN A 175 -14.21 -29.91 38.92
C ASN A 175 -14.79 -28.81 38.03
N THR A 176 -13.96 -28.24 37.16
CA THR A 176 -14.34 -27.17 36.24
C THR A 176 -14.28 -27.70 34.81
N ASN A 177 -15.42 -27.76 34.12
CA ASN A 177 -15.50 -28.18 32.72
C ASN A 177 -15.46 -26.98 31.77
N ILE A 178 -14.43 -26.91 30.94
CA ILE A 178 -14.30 -25.96 29.85
C ILE A 178 -14.71 -26.64 28.54
N THR A 179 -15.86 -26.24 28.01
CA THR A 179 -16.43 -26.79 26.79
C THR A 179 -16.00 -25.95 25.59
N LEU A 180 -15.44 -26.59 24.56
CA LEU A 180 -15.11 -25.96 23.30
C LEU A 180 -16.40 -25.66 22.51
N PRO A 181 -16.47 -24.52 21.80
CA PRO A 181 -17.56 -24.22 20.88
C PRO A 181 -17.51 -25.20 19.71
N GLY A 182 -18.59 -25.25 18.92
CA GLY A 182 -18.61 -26.07 17.71
C GLY A 182 -17.48 -25.67 16.77
N SER A 183 -16.71 -26.64 16.31
CA SER A 183 -15.54 -26.48 15.45
C SER A 183 -15.87 -25.66 14.19
N SER A 184 -17.04 -25.87 13.61
CA SER A 184 -17.56 -25.11 12.46
C SER A 184 -17.74 -23.62 12.71
N ALA A 185 -18.10 -23.22 13.93
CA ALA A 185 -18.27 -21.81 14.32
C ALA A 185 -16.93 -21.16 14.74
N ALA A 186 -15.85 -21.94 14.85
CA ALA A 186 -14.56 -21.51 15.37
C ALA A 186 -13.40 -21.81 14.40
N SER A 187 -13.66 -21.95 13.11
CA SER A 187 -12.62 -22.22 12.10
C SER A 187 -11.45 -21.22 12.19
N GLY A 188 -10.24 -21.73 12.37
CA GLY A 188 -9.01 -20.93 12.50
C GLY A 188 -8.77 -20.32 13.88
N TYR A 189 -9.73 -20.41 14.82
CA TYR A 189 -9.51 -19.96 16.18
C TYR A 189 -8.57 -20.91 16.92
N ARG A 190 -7.68 -20.31 17.72
CA ARG A 190 -6.77 -21.00 18.63
C ARG A 190 -7.08 -20.57 20.06
N PHE A 191 -7.25 -21.54 20.94
CA PHE A 191 -7.47 -21.30 22.37
C PHE A 191 -6.33 -21.90 23.20
N TYR A 192 -5.94 -21.18 24.25
CA TYR A 192 -4.98 -21.64 25.24
C TYR A 192 -5.73 -21.85 26.54
N ILE A 193 -5.84 -23.09 26.99
CA ILE A 193 -6.56 -23.41 28.23
C ILE A 193 -5.55 -23.91 29.25
N LYS A 194 -5.46 -23.22 30.39
CA LYS A 194 -4.51 -23.54 31.45
C LYS A 194 -5.24 -23.75 32.77
N ARG A 195 -4.89 -24.82 33.47
CA ARG A 195 -5.27 -24.96 34.88
C ARG A 195 -4.39 -24.05 35.75
N ILE A 196 -5.01 -23.27 36.61
CA ILE A 196 -4.30 -22.28 37.45
C ILE A 196 -4.29 -22.58 38.95
N ASP A 197 -5.17 -23.45 39.41
CA ASP A 197 -5.25 -23.82 40.83
C ASP A 197 -4.34 -25.00 41.18
N GLY A 198 -4.05 -25.14 42.48
CA GLY A 198 -3.27 -26.24 43.05
C GLY A 198 -4.10 -27.29 43.80
N THR A 199 -5.42 -27.32 43.63
CA THR A 199 -6.30 -28.15 44.46
C THR A 199 -6.22 -29.62 44.06
N ALA A 200 -5.56 -30.42 44.90
CA ALA A 200 -5.50 -31.87 44.72
C ALA A 200 -6.90 -32.50 44.80
N GLY A 201 -7.19 -33.46 43.92
CA GLY A 201 -8.48 -34.17 43.86
C GLY A 201 -9.49 -33.57 42.87
N ASN A 202 -9.37 -32.30 42.51
CA ASN A 202 -10.19 -31.67 41.47
C ASN A 202 -9.45 -31.64 40.13
N THR A 203 -10.20 -31.57 39.02
CA THR A 203 -9.66 -31.48 37.66
C THR A 203 -10.31 -30.36 36.85
N CYS A 204 -9.51 -29.75 35.97
CA CYS A 204 -10.05 -28.95 34.87
C CYS A 204 -10.26 -29.88 33.69
N ILE A 205 -11.50 -30.02 33.24
CA ILE A 205 -11.91 -30.91 32.17
C ILE A 205 -12.05 -30.09 30.90
N ILE A 206 -11.56 -30.61 29.78
CA ILE A 206 -11.82 -30.05 28.45
C ILE A 206 -12.81 -30.97 27.76
N SER A 207 -13.89 -30.40 27.24
CA SER A 207 -14.95 -31.12 26.54
C SER A 207 -15.25 -30.49 25.19
N VAL A 208 -15.83 -31.26 24.27
CA VAL A 208 -16.48 -30.72 23.07
C VAL A 208 -17.96 -30.47 23.33
N THR A 209 -18.57 -29.52 22.60
CA THR A 209 -20.02 -29.33 22.64
C THR A 209 -20.74 -30.40 21.82
N GLY A 210 -21.80 -31.00 22.37
CA GLY A 210 -22.59 -32.02 21.67
C GLY A 210 -21.75 -33.18 21.13
N THR A 211 -21.95 -33.49 19.84
CA THR A 211 -21.24 -34.52 19.06
C THR A 211 -20.31 -33.88 18.02
N ASP A 212 -19.39 -33.03 18.46
CA ASP A 212 -18.39 -32.41 17.57
C ASP A 212 -17.18 -33.34 17.36
N ASN A 213 -16.34 -33.04 16.38
CA ASN A 213 -15.14 -33.84 16.11
C ASN A 213 -13.93 -33.35 16.91
N PHE A 214 -13.14 -34.29 17.40
CA PHE A 214 -11.85 -34.08 18.04
C PHE A 214 -10.83 -35.05 17.43
N GLU A 215 -9.65 -34.54 17.05
CA GLU A 215 -8.59 -35.29 16.36
C GLU A 215 -9.10 -36.05 15.11
N GLY A 216 -10.08 -35.46 14.39
CA GLY A 216 -10.64 -36.01 13.16
C GLY A 216 -11.73 -37.08 13.35
N ALA A 217 -12.14 -37.38 14.58
CA ALA A 217 -13.21 -38.33 14.88
C ALA A 217 -14.31 -37.71 15.75
N SER A 218 -15.53 -38.22 15.65
CA SER A 218 -16.65 -37.75 16.50
C SER A 218 -16.35 -38.03 17.97
N ALA A 219 -16.52 -37.02 18.81
CA ALA A 219 -16.34 -37.07 20.24
C ALA A 219 -17.59 -36.54 20.96
N THR A 220 -17.85 -37.05 22.16
CA THR A 220 -18.96 -36.58 23.01
C THR A 220 -18.46 -36.34 24.43
N GLY A 221 -18.67 -35.14 24.94
CA GLY A 221 -18.27 -34.78 26.30
C GLY A 221 -16.76 -34.58 26.44
N GLN A 222 -16.16 -35.18 27.47
CA GLN A 222 -14.77 -34.96 27.86
C GLN A 222 -13.79 -35.52 26.82
N ILE A 223 -12.83 -34.68 26.41
CA ILE A 223 -11.72 -35.03 25.51
C ILE A 223 -10.35 -34.95 26.19
N SER A 224 -10.24 -34.21 27.31
CA SER A 224 -8.99 -34.15 28.08
C SER A 224 -9.23 -33.71 29.54
N SER A 225 -8.25 -33.95 30.41
CA SER A 225 -8.20 -33.44 31.78
C SER A 225 -6.85 -32.80 32.05
N LEU A 226 -6.86 -31.54 32.49
CA LEU A 226 -5.66 -30.80 32.85
C LEU A 226 -5.29 -31.07 34.31
N LEU A 227 -4.08 -31.59 34.51
CA LEU A 227 -3.44 -31.68 35.82
C LEU A 227 -2.95 -30.31 36.28
N ILE A 228 -2.58 -30.21 37.56
CA ILE A 228 -2.10 -28.98 38.19
C ILE A 228 -0.94 -28.40 37.36
N GLY A 229 -1.08 -27.14 36.95
CA GLY A 229 -0.08 -26.40 36.18
C GLY A 229 -0.04 -26.70 34.68
N TRP A 230 -0.82 -27.66 34.17
CA TRP A 230 -0.84 -28.03 32.75
C TRP A 230 -1.68 -27.06 31.90
N SER A 231 -1.34 -27.00 30.62
CA SER A 231 -2.09 -26.26 29.61
C SER A 231 -2.20 -27.04 28.30
N LEU A 232 -3.24 -26.75 27.52
CA LEU A 232 -3.40 -27.20 26.16
C LEU A 232 -3.57 -26.01 25.21
N THR A 233 -2.98 -26.13 24.04
CA THR A 233 -3.29 -25.28 22.88
C THR A 233 -4.18 -26.08 21.95
N LEU A 234 -5.34 -25.53 21.62
CA LEU A 234 -6.31 -26.16 20.73
C LEU A 234 -6.56 -25.27 19.54
N ILE A 235 -6.68 -25.86 18.35
CA ILE A 235 -7.04 -25.15 17.11
C ILE A 235 -8.19 -25.88 16.42
N SER A 236 -9.12 -25.12 15.85
CA SER A 236 -10.12 -25.68 14.95
C SER A 236 -9.76 -25.46 13.50
N ASN A 237 -9.95 -26.48 12.67
CA ASN A 237 -9.89 -26.35 11.20
C ASN A 237 -11.26 -26.09 10.56
N GLY A 238 -12.31 -25.82 11.36
CA GLY A 238 -13.69 -25.67 10.89
C GLY A 238 -14.48 -26.97 10.78
N SER A 239 -13.88 -28.12 11.09
CA SER A 239 -14.55 -29.44 11.05
C SER A 239 -14.16 -30.37 12.20
N SER A 240 -13.05 -30.10 12.89
CA SER A 240 -12.59 -30.80 14.09
C SER A 240 -11.73 -29.87 14.93
N TRP A 241 -11.64 -30.17 16.21
CA TRP A 241 -10.61 -29.64 17.12
C TRP A 241 -9.36 -30.51 17.10
N TYR A 242 -8.19 -29.87 17.25
CA TYR A 242 -6.89 -30.52 17.37
C TYR A 242 -6.08 -29.89 18.49
N ILE A 243 -5.31 -30.70 19.21
CA ILE A 243 -4.25 -30.24 20.10
C ILE A 243 -2.98 -29.99 19.27
N ILE A 244 -2.29 -28.88 19.53
CA ILE A 244 -1.05 -28.49 18.84
C ILE A 244 0.07 -28.07 19.80
#